data_AF-A0A1L8ZA15-F1
#
_entry.id   AF-A0A1L8ZA15-F1
#
_cell.length_a   1.000
_cell.length_b   1.000
_cell.length_c   1.000
_cell.angle_alpha   90.00
_cell.angle_beta   90.00
_cell.angle_gamma   90.00
#
_symmetry.space_group_name_H-M   'P 1'
#
loop_
_entity.id
_entity.type
_entity.pdbx_description
1 polymer ?
#
loop_
_entity_poly.entity_id
_entity_poly.type
_entity_poly.pdbx_seq_one_letter_code
_entity_poly.pdbx_strand_id
1 'polypeptide(L)'
;MRILVSVCIIVLALLGCYLSDKREQAVQTFFENSKSSDMGSDEIVTEGIFSNLKLYASEHRLLVDIKKTLYALQGLKSCEFPPLLDYNEEYFNKFFLDLGSERSKELIKLFGRVKNEQNNRFKNEVYLLYSCMRDLYSPNVRYFNYTKQMYTNDSASRPTIDECYFALKTVIEKHTLMNNILDEVKECTLR
;
A
#
# COMPACT_ATOMS: atom_id res chain seq x y z
N MET A 1 -4.45 -20.88 -44.03
CA MET A 1 -4.90 -20.52 -42.66
C MET A 1 -4.11 -21.19 -41.53
N ARG A 2 -3.62 -22.43 -41.64
CA ARG A 2 -2.89 -23.10 -40.54
C ARG A 2 -1.48 -22.54 -40.24
N ILE A 3 -0.76 -22.06 -41.26
CA ILE A 3 0.61 -21.52 -41.09
C ILE A 3 0.60 -20.17 -40.37
N LEU A 4 -0.40 -19.31 -40.64
CA LEU A 4 -0.52 -17.99 -40.01
C LEU A 4 -0.78 -18.09 -38.50
N VAL A 5 -1.59 -19.07 -38.07
CA VAL A 5 -1.90 -19.31 -36.65
C VAL A 5 -0.68 -19.84 -35.89
N SER A 6 0.11 -20.74 -36.49
CA SER A 6 1.35 -21.24 -35.87
C SER A 6 2.41 -20.15 -35.71
N VAL A 7 2.56 -19.25 -36.68
CA VAL A 7 3.50 -18.12 -36.57
C VAL A 7 3.07 -17.15 -35.47
N CYS A 8 1.77 -16.85 -35.34
CA CYS A 8 1.27 -15.98 -34.28
C CYS A 8 1.49 -16.57 -32.87
N ILE A 9 1.32 -17.89 -32.69
CA ILE A 9 1.56 -18.54 -31.38
C ILE A 9 3.04 -18.49 -31.01
N ILE A 10 3.96 -18.67 -31.98
CA ILE A 10 5.41 -18.59 -31.73
C ILE A 10 5.82 -17.15 -31.37
N VAL A 11 5.28 -16.14 -32.07
CA VAL A 11 5.53 -14.73 -31.74
C VAL A 11 5.00 -14.38 -30.36
N LEU A 12 3.80 -14.83 -29.98
CA LEU A 12 3.23 -14.59 -28.65
C LEU A 12 4.00 -15.31 -27.53
N ALA A 13 4.49 -16.53 -27.78
CA ALA A 13 5.33 -17.25 -26.84
C ALA A 13 6.70 -16.58 -26.66
N LEU A 14 7.31 -16.12 -27.76
CA LEU A 14 8.57 -15.37 -27.71
C LEU A 14 8.40 -13.99 -27.05
N LEU A 15 7.27 -13.29 -27.28
CA LEU A 15 6.94 -12.04 -26.59
C LEU A 15 6.71 -12.27 -25.09
N GLY A 16 6.02 -13.36 -24.73
CA GLY A 16 5.79 -13.78 -23.35
C GLY A 16 7.09 -14.10 -22.62
N CYS A 17 8.02 -14.82 -23.26
CA CYS A 17 9.34 -15.11 -22.70
C CYS A 17 10.22 -13.85 -22.63
N TYR A 18 10.20 -12.99 -23.64
CA TYR A 18 10.95 -11.73 -23.66
C TYR A 18 10.48 -10.75 -22.57
N LEU A 19 9.17 -10.70 -22.32
CA LEU A 19 8.58 -9.91 -21.23
C LEU A 19 8.86 -10.56 -19.87
N SER A 20 8.95 -11.89 -19.77
CA SER A 20 9.26 -12.58 -18.51
C SER A 20 10.70 -12.34 -18.06
N ASP A 21 11.69 -12.46 -18.96
CA ASP A 21 13.10 -12.19 -18.67
C ASP A 21 13.33 -10.70 -18.32
N LYS A 22 12.64 -9.80 -19.03
CA LYS A 22 12.67 -8.36 -18.71
C LYS A 22 11.97 -8.03 -17.40
N ARG A 23 10.90 -8.75 -17.05
CA ARG A 23 10.23 -8.60 -15.77
C ARG A 23 11.13 -9.06 -14.63
N GLU A 24 11.84 -10.17 -14.79
CA GLU A 24 12.77 -10.66 -13.76
C GLU A 24 13.99 -9.74 -13.63
N GLN A 25 14.55 -9.23 -14.74
CA GLN A 25 15.57 -8.18 -14.70
C GLN A 25 15.06 -6.86 -14.14
N ALA A 26 13.84 -6.42 -14.47
CA ALA A 26 13.25 -5.19 -13.95
C ALA A 26 12.95 -5.31 -12.46
N VAL A 27 12.46 -6.46 -11.99
CA VAL A 27 12.25 -6.76 -10.57
C VAL A 27 13.60 -6.77 -9.84
N GLN A 28 14.62 -7.43 -10.38
CA GLN A 28 15.97 -7.46 -9.81
C GLN A 28 16.59 -6.05 -9.75
N THR A 29 16.49 -5.28 -10.84
CA THR A 29 16.98 -3.90 -10.95
C THR A 29 16.18 -2.94 -10.05
N PHE A 30 14.89 -3.21 -9.82
CA PHE A 30 14.04 -2.47 -8.88
C PHE A 30 14.44 -2.76 -7.42
N PHE A 31 14.73 -4.02 -7.09
CA PHE A 31 15.28 -4.38 -5.77
C PHE A 31 16.70 -3.80 -5.55
N GLU A 32 17.56 -3.78 -6.56
CA GLU A 32 18.91 -3.19 -6.46
C GLU A 32 18.90 -1.66 -6.43
N ASN A 33 18.05 -1.00 -7.23
CA ASN A 33 17.94 0.47 -7.21
C ASN A 33 17.20 1.00 -5.97
N SER A 34 16.39 0.17 -5.31
CA SER A 34 15.80 0.48 -4.00
C SER A 34 16.83 0.52 -2.84
N LYS A 35 18.10 0.15 -3.08
CA LYS A 35 19.18 0.24 -2.09
C LYS A 35 19.87 1.61 -2.01
N SER A 36 19.47 2.63 -2.80
CA SER A 36 20.23 3.90 -2.85
C SER A 36 19.45 5.16 -2.47
N SER A 37 18.40 5.05 -1.66
CA SER A 37 17.90 6.22 -0.92
C SER A 37 18.43 6.14 0.51
N ASP A 38 19.51 6.89 0.78
CA ASP A 38 20.01 7.30 2.10
C ASP A 38 19.36 6.53 3.25
N MET A 39 19.80 5.27 3.45
CA MET A 39 19.26 4.43 4.52
C MET A 39 19.72 5.07 5.82
N GLY A 40 18.84 5.86 6.43
CA GLY A 40 18.95 6.18 7.85
C GLY A 40 19.19 4.87 8.58
N SER A 41 20.35 4.79 9.22
CA SER A 41 20.97 3.65 9.91
C SER A 41 20.11 2.37 10.00
N ASP A 42 20.73 1.22 9.73
CA ASP A 42 20.21 -0.13 10.07
C ASP A 42 19.93 -0.34 11.58
N GLU A 43 19.96 0.74 12.35
CA GLU A 43 19.62 0.81 13.75
C GLU A 43 18.13 0.54 13.93
N ILE A 44 17.88 -0.50 14.72
CA ILE A 44 16.55 -0.84 15.18
C ILE A 44 16.17 0.13 16.29
N VAL A 45 14.98 0.72 16.19
CA VAL A 45 14.42 1.56 17.25
C VAL A 45 14.00 0.67 18.41
N THR A 46 14.68 0.81 19.55
CA THR A 46 14.45 -0.02 20.75
C THR A 46 13.58 0.66 21.81
N GLU A 47 13.28 1.95 21.65
CA GLU A 47 12.50 2.74 22.60
C GLU A 47 11.15 3.18 22.01
N GLY A 48 10.19 3.49 22.88
CA GLY A 48 8.86 3.98 22.50
C GLY A 48 7.81 2.89 22.27
N ILE A 49 6.60 3.33 21.89
CA ILE A 49 5.39 2.48 21.82
C ILE A 49 5.53 1.32 20.82
N PHE A 50 6.35 1.49 19.77
CA PHE A 50 6.55 0.50 18.71
C PHE A 50 7.83 -0.34 18.85
N SER A 51 8.53 -0.29 20.00
CA SER A 51 9.77 -1.04 20.24
C SER A 51 9.61 -2.55 20.01
N ASN A 52 8.47 -3.11 20.40
CA ASN A 52 8.13 -4.53 20.20
C ASN A 52 8.02 -4.94 18.73
N LEU A 53 7.81 -3.98 17.82
CA LEU A 53 7.78 -4.22 16.39
C LEU A 53 9.19 -4.28 15.78
N LYS A 54 10.25 -3.95 16.53
CA LYS A 54 11.65 -3.97 16.08
C LYS A 54 11.86 -3.26 14.74
N LEU A 55 11.28 -2.07 14.58
CA LEU A 55 11.31 -1.31 13.34
C LEU A 55 12.70 -0.71 13.11
N TYR A 56 13.13 -0.66 11.85
CA TYR A 56 14.29 0.15 11.47
C TYR A 56 13.97 1.65 11.59
N ALA A 57 15.00 2.48 11.73
CA ALA A 57 14.84 3.94 11.78
C ALA A 57 14.04 4.50 10.60
N SER A 58 14.24 3.96 9.39
CA SER A 58 13.50 4.31 8.18
C SER A 58 12.01 3.94 8.25
N GLU A 59 11.69 2.76 8.75
CA GLU A 59 10.31 2.30 8.99
C GLU A 59 9.61 3.17 10.04
N HIS A 60 10.32 3.54 11.11
CA HIS A 60 9.80 4.44 12.14
C HIS A 60 9.51 5.84 11.59
N ARG A 61 10.42 6.42 10.78
CA ARG A 61 10.18 7.70 10.10
C ARG A 61 8.94 7.65 9.22
N LEU A 62 8.73 6.54 8.52
CA LEU A 62 7.55 6.39 7.67
C LEU A 62 6.25 6.32 8.47
N LEU A 63 6.22 5.65 9.64
CA LEU A 63 5.07 5.71 10.54
C LEU A 63 4.77 7.15 10.99
N VAL A 64 5.81 7.94 11.28
CA VAL A 64 5.64 9.37 11.61
C VAL A 64 5.01 10.13 10.45
N ASP A 65 5.39 9.83 9.20
CA ASP A 65 4.83 10.49 8.02
C ASP A 65 3.37 10.09 7.76
N ILE A 66 3.01 8.82 7.99
CA ILE A 66 1.62 8.36 7.94
C ILE A 66 0.80 9.11 8.98
N LYS A 67 1.28 9.19 10.24
CA LYS A 67 0.61 9.95 11.31
C LYS A 67 0.42 11.41 10.94
N LYS A 68 1.46 12.10 10.45
CA LYS A 68 1.37 13.49 10.00
C LYS A 68 0.33 13.67 8.89
N THR A 69 0.24 12.70 7.99
CA THR A 69 -0.74 12.72 6.90
C THR A 69 -2.17 12.55 7.42
N LEU A 70 -2.39 11.67 8.40
CA LEU A 70 -3.69 11.56 9.09
C LEU A 70 -4.09 12.87 9.77
N TYR A 71 -3.17 13.50 10.50
CA TYR A 71 -3.43 14.82 11.12
C TYR A 71 -3.76 15.89 10.07
N ALA A 72 -3.05 15.91 8.94
CA ALA A 72 -3.34 16.84 7.85
C ALA A 72 -4.73 16.58 7.22
N LEU A 73 -5.12 15.31 7.05
CA LEU A 73 -6.43 14.93 6.53
C LEU A 73 -7.57 15.28 7.52
N GLN A 74 -7.33 15.27 8.83
CA GLN A 74 -8.30 15.69 9.84
C GLN A 74 -8.67 17.18 9.71
N GLY A 75 -7.70 18.03 9.35
CA GLY A 75 -7.91 19.47 9.17
C GLY A 75 -8.53 19.87 7.83
N LEU A 76 -8.62 18.95 6.86
CA LEU A 76 -9.12 19.23 5.52
C LEU A 76 -10.62 18.95 5.42
N LYS A 77 -11.43 20.00 5.23
CA LYS A 77 -12.76 19.87 4.60
C LYS A 77 -12.57 19.77 3.10
N SER A 78 -12.08 18.62 2.63
CA SER A 78 -11.86 18.34 1.21
C SER A 78 -13.10 17.70 0.59
N CYS A 79 -13.38 17.97 -0.69
CA CYS A 79 -14.42 17.27 -1.45
C CYS A 79 -13.98 15.84 -1.86
N GLU A 80 -12.68 15.55 -1.79
CA GLU A 80 -12.10 14.24 -2.17
C GLU A 80 -12.14 13.21 -1.03
N PHE A 81 -12.15 13.67 0.24
CA PHE A 81 -12.17 12.80 1.41
C PHE A 81 -13.18 13.27 2.44
N PRO A 82 -14.05 12.39 2.97
CA PRO A 82 -14.80 12.68 4.16
C PRO A 82 -13.87 13.14 5.30
N PRO A 83 -14.24 14.14 6.09
CA PRO A 83 -13.43 14.60 7.20
C PRO A 83 -13.18 13.47 8.21
N LEU A 84 -11.94 13.38 8.72
CA LEU A 84 -11.54 12.40 9.74
C LEU A 84 -12.03 12.82 11.14
N LEU A 85 -13.35 12.96 11.31
CA LEU A 85 -13.98 13.58 12.49
C LEU A 85 -13.66 12.85 13.81
N ASP A 86 -13.32 11.57 13.75
CA ASP A 86 -13.06 10.70 14.90
C ASP A 86 -11.66 10.03 14.86
N TYR A 87 -10.67 10.64 14.18
CA TYR A 87 -9.30 10.11 14.24
C TYR A 87 -8.81 10.04 15.69
N ASN A 88 -8.40 8.84 16.09
CA ASN A 88 -7.85 8.54 17.40
C ASN A 88 -6.46 7.90 17.24
N GLU A 89 -5.45 8.55 17.81
CA GLU A 89 -4.07 8.04 17.78
C GLU A 89 -3.92 6.70 18.51
N GLU A 90 -4.78 6.41 19.49
CA GLU A 90 -4.83 5.11 20.15
C GLU A 90 -5.19 3.99 19.17
N TYR A 91 -6.12 4.24 18.24
CA TYR A 91 -6.48 3.27 17.20
C TYR A 91 -5.33 3.01 16.24
N PHE A 92 -4.56 4.05 15.92
CA PHE A 92 -3.33 3.91 15.13
C PHE A 92 -2.30 3.04 15.81
N ASN A 93 -1.99 3.34 17.08
CA ASN A 93 -1.00 2.58 17.82
C ASN A 93 -1.46 1.13 17.99
N LYS A 94 -2.72 0.92 18.37
CA LYS A 94 -3.32 -0.39 18.56
C LYS A 94 -3.30 -1.23 17.28
N PHE A 95 -3.62 -0.64 16.12
CA PHE A 95 -3.62 -1.34 14.84
C PHE A 95 -2.27 -2.00 14.52
N PHE A 96 -1.18 -1.22 14.55
CA PHE A 96 0.15 -1.74 14.24
C PHE A 96 0.69 -2.69 15.33
N LEU A 97 0.23 -2.55 16.58
CA LEU A 97 0.58 -3.50 17.64
C LEU A 97 -0.17 -4.83 17.48
N ASP A 98 -1.47 -4.78 17.19
CA ASP A 98 -2.34 -5.95 17.00
C ASP A 98 -1.93 -6.77 15.76
N LEU A 99 -1.39 -6.12 14.71
CA LEU A 99 -0.83 -6.81 13.53
C LEU A 99 0.43 -7.62 13.84
N GLY A 100 1.17 -7.24 14.89
CA GLY A 100 2.49 -7.81 15.21
C GLY A 100 3.61 -7.37 14.26
N SER A 101 4.84 -7.72 14.63
CA SER A 101 6.08 -7.25 13.96
C SER A 101 6.07 -7.48 12.44
N GLU A 102 5.85 -8.72 12.00
CA GLU A 102 6.01 -9.09 10.59
C GLU A 102 5.04 -8.35 9.67
N ARG A 103 3.74 -8.40 9.98
CA ARG A 103 2.70 -7.76 9.15
C ARG A 103 2.77 -6.24 9.22
N SER A 104 3.11 -5.67 10.37
CA SER A 104 3.31 -4.22 10.50
C SER A 104 4.47 -3.74 9.64
N LYS A 105 5.62 -4.42 9.68
CA LYS A 105 6.76 -4.07 8.80
C LYS A 105 6.41 -4.20 7.34
N GLU A 106 5.73 -5.28 6.96
CA GLU A 106 5.30 -5.50 5.58
C GLU A 106 4.41 -4.35 5.09
N LEU A 107 3.39 -3.99 5.88
CA LEU A 107 2.48 -2.90 5.54
C LEU A 107 3.19 -1.53 5.50
N ILE A 108 4.07 -1.25 6.46
CA ILE A 108 4.88 -0.01 6.47
C ILE A 108 5.72 0.06 5.19
N LYS A 109 6.39 -1.02 4.79
CA LYS A 109 7.17 -1.04 3.54
C LYS A 109 6.30 -0.76 2.30
N LEU A 110 5.07 -1.27 2.25
CA LEU A 110 4.13 -0.98 1.17
C LEU A 110 3.80 0.52 1.11
N PHE A 111 3.51 1.16 2.25
CA PHE A 111 3.33 2.60 2.33
C PHE A 111 4.56 3.38 1.84
N GLY A 112 5.76 2.86 2.10
CA GLY A 112 7.02 3.49 1.70
C GLY A 112 7.17 3.56 0.19
N ARG A 113 6.78 2.47 -0.51
CA ARG A 113 6.75 2.42 -1.98
C ARG A 113 5.79 3.46 -2.54
N VAL A 114 4.56 3.50 -2.03
CA VAL A 114 3.54 4.46 -2.49
C VAL A 114 3.97 5.90 -2.26
N LYS A 115 4.59 6.19 -1.11
CA LYS A 115 5.09 7.54 -0.79
C LYS A 115 6.12 8.04 -1.80
N ASN A 116 6.98 7.15 -2.28
CA ASN A 116 8.03 7.48 -3.25
C ASN A 116 7.48 7.66 -4.68
N GLU A 117 6.36 7.01 -5.01
CA GLU A 117 5.76 7.08 -6.35
C GLU A 117 4.92 8.35 -6.56
N GLN A 118 3.95 8.67 -5.67
CA GLN A 118 3.01 9.80 -5.86
C GLN A 118 2.39 10.32 -4.54
N ASN A 119 2.52 11.61 -4.24
CA ASN A 119 2.05 12.22 -2.97
C ASN A 119 0.52 12.15 -2.76
N ASN A 120 -0.29 12.41 -3.80
CA ASN A 120 -1.75 12.32 -3.68
C ASN A 120 -2.23 10.88 -3.45
N ARG A 121 -1.51 9.89 -3.99
CA ARG A 121 -1.83 8.47 -3.75
C ARG A 121 -1.48 8.05 -2.34
N PHE A 122 -0.34 8.49 -1.81
CA PHE A 122 0.01 8.26 -0.41
C PHE A 122 -1.11 8.72 0.53
N LYS A 123 -1.70 9.91 0.28
CA LYS A 123 -2.87 10.40 1.04
C LYS A 123 -4.09 9.47 0.93
N ASN A 124 -4.41 8.97 -0.28
CA ASN A 124 -5.50 8.01 -0.48
C ASN A 124 -5.30 6.73 0.35
N GLU A 125 -4.11 6.14 0.29
CA GLU A 125 -3.83 4.89 1.03
C GLU A 125 -3.86 5.13 2.55
N VAL A 126 -3.37 6.29 3.01
CA VAL A 126 -3.45 6.68 4.42
C VAL A 126 -4.90 6.86 4.86
N TYR A 127 -5.77 7.39 3.99
CA TYR A 127 -7.20 7.48 4.25
C TYR A 127 -7.86 6.09 4.36
N LEU A 128 -7.46 5.13 3.52
CA LEU A 128 -7.93 3.75 3.61
C LEU A 128 -7.49 3.09 4.92
N LEU A 129 -6.25 3.32 5.36
CA LEU A 129 -5.77 2.87 6.67
C LEU A 129 -6.63 3.42 7.80
N TYR A 130 -6.98 4.72 7.76
CA TYR A 130 -7.93 5.28 8.72
C TYR A 130 -9.28 4.59 8.69
N SER A 131 -9.82 4.32 7.50
CA SER A 131 -11.10 3.62 7.37
C SER A 131 -11.03 2.24 8.03
N CYS A 132 -9.94 1.49 7.85
CA CYS A 132 -9.70 0.22 8.54
C CYS A 132 -9.69 0.37 10.06
N MET A 133 -8.88 1.29 10.57
CA MET A 133 -8.76 1.50 12.02
C MET A 133 -10.10 1.91 12.63
N ARG A 134 -10.86 2.75 11.93
CA ARG A 134 -12.18 3.17 12.37
C ARG A 134 -13.16 2.00 12.36
N ASP A 135 -13.20 1.20 11.30
CA ASP A 135 -14.10 0.05 11.23
C ASP A 135 -13.79 -1.01 12.30
N LEU A 136 -12.51 -1.19 12.64
CA LEU A 136 -12.05 -2.13 13.66
C LEU A 136 -12.43 -1.69 15.08
N TYR A 137 -12.19 -0.42 15.42
CA TYR A 137 -12.18 0.00 16.82
C TYR A 137 -13.29 0.99 17.17
N SER A 138 -13.85 1.70 16.18
CA SER A 138 -14.97 2.61 16.40
C SER A 138 -16.24 1.80 16.70
N PRO A 139 -17.09 2.25 17.64
CA PRO A 139 -18.39 1.64 17.90
C PRO A 139 -19.43 1.86 16.77
N ASN A 140 -19.01 2.40 15.61
CA ASN A 140 -19.90 2.72 14.50
C ASN A 140 -20.49 1.47 13.82
N VAL A 141 -21.74 1.55 13.39
CA VAL A 141 -22.53 0.47 12.77
C VAL A 141 -22.39 0.40 11.25
N ARG A 142 -21.67 1.35 10.63
CA ARG A 142 -21.39 1.37 9.18
C ARG A 142 -19.92 1.09 8.91
N TYR A 143 -19.66 0.01 8.21
CA TYR A 143 -18.31 -0.44 7.85
C TYR A 143 -18.00 -0.10 6.39
N PHE A 144 -16.73 0.19 6.10
CA PHE A 144 -16.26 0.43 4.75
C PHE A 144 -16.14 -0.89 3.97
N ASN A 145 -16.73 -0.93 2.78
CA ASN A 145 -16.53 -2.04 1.86
C ASN A 145 -15.31 -1.74 0.99
N TYR A 146 -14.19 -2.37 1.31
CA TYR A 146 -12.91 -2.17 0.62
C TYR A 146 -12.91 -2.60 -0.84
N THR A 147 -13.74 -3.59 -1.21
CA THR A 147 -13.89 -4.05 -2.60
C THR A 147 -14.61 -3.02 -3.47
N LYS A 148 -15.58 -2.31 -2.90
CA LYS A 148 -16.39 -1.29 -3.59
C LYS A 148 -15.96 0.15 -3.28
N GLN A 149 -14.98 0.33 -2.39
CA GLN A 149 -14.50 1.62 -1.89
C GLN A 149 -15.62 2.54 -1.38
N MET A 150 -16.64 1.99 -0.72
CA MET A 150 -17.77 2.77 -0.18
C MET A 150 -18.32 2.18 1.11
N TYR A 151 -18.95 3.00 1.95
CA TYR A 151 -19.65 2.54 3.16
C TYR A 151 -20.96 1.84 2.82
N THR A 152 -21.20 0.67 3.39
CA THR A 152 -22.45 -0.09 3.19
C THR A 152 -23.24 -0.19 4.49
N ASN A 153 -24.57 -0.05 4.40
CA ASN A 153 -25.50 -0.31 5.51
C ASN A 153 -25.87 -1.79 5.66
N ASP A 154 -25.40 -2.64 4.74
CA ASP A 154 -25.58 -4.08 4.85
C ASP A 154 -24.95 -4.56 6.15
N SER A 155 -25.57 -5.57 6.77
CA SER A 155 -25.20 -6.21 8.03
C SER A 155 -23.82 -6.90 7.97
N ALA A 156 -22.79 -6.15 7.61
CA ALA A 156 -21.41 -6.59 7.66
C ALA A 156 -21.05 -6.68 9.14
N SER A 157 -20.55 -7.84 9.55
CA SER A 157 -19.84 -7.96 10.81
C SER A 157 -18.67 -6.99 10.81
N ARG A 158 -18.32 -6.48 11.99
CA ARG A 158 -17.07 -5.74 12.19
C ARG A 158 -15.91 -6.54 11.58
N PRO A 159 -15.06 -5.92 10.74
CA PRO A 159 -13.95 -6.64 10.15
C PRO A 159 -12.97 -7.08 11.22
N THR A 160 -12.27 -8.18 10.95
CA THR A 160 -11.12 -8.61 11.73
C THR A 160 -9.88 -7.82 11.34
N ILE A 161 -8.87 -7.83 12.21
CA ILE A 161 -7.57 -7.21 11.92
C ILE A 161 -6.93 -7.80 10.66
N ASP A 162 -7.11 -9.10 10.43
CA ASP A 162 -6.62 -9.83 9.26
C ASP A 162 -7.32 -9.37 7.97
N GLU A 163 -8.64 -9.22 7.99
CA GLU A 163 -9.39 -8.71 6.84
C GLU A 163 -8.96 -7.29 6.47
N CYS A 164 -8.77 -6.41 7.45
CA CYS A 164 -8.26 -5.06 7.22
C CYS A 164 -6.84 -5.09 6.63
N TYR A 165 -5.97 -5.93 7.20
CA TYR A 165 -4.61 -6.12 6.71
C TYR A 165 -4.58 -6.56 5.24
N PHE A 166 -5.30 -7.61 4.90
CA PHE A 166 -5.33 -8.14 3.53
C PHE A 166 -5.98 -7.17 2.55
N ALA A 167 -7.02 -6.46 2.98
CA ALA A 167 -7.66 -5.44 2.15
C ALA A 167 -6.69 -4.30 1.81
N LEU A 168 -6.02 -3.72 2.81
CA LEU A 168 -5.02 -2.65 2.60
C LEU A 168 -3.89 -3.12 1.71
N LYS A 169 -3.31 -4.29 2.04
CA LYS A 169 -2.22 -4.89 1.27
C LYS A 169 -2.62 -5.05 -0.20
N THR A 170 -3.77 -5.67 -0.46
CA THR A 170 -4.25 -5.93 -1.84
C THR A 170 -4.46 -4.65 -2.62
N VAL A 171 -5.06 -3.63 -2.01
CA VAL A 171 -5.32 -2.35 -2.68
C VAL A 171 -4.01 -1.64 -3.03
N ILE A 172 -3.09 -1.54 -2.07
CA ILE A 172 -1.78 -0.89 -2.28
C ILE A 172 -0.98 -1.63 -3.36
N GLU A 173 -0.90 -2.96 -3.29
CA GLU A 173 -0.17 -3.78 -4.27
C GLU A 173 -0.75 -3.66 -5.68
N LYS A 174 -2.08 -3.71 -5.82
CA LYS A 174 -2.75 -3.55 -7.12
C LYS A 174 -2.45 -2.18 -7.72
N HIS A 175 -2.46 -1.14 -6.90
CA HIS A 175 -2.17 0.21 -7.32
C HIS A 175 -0.72 0.37 -7.79
N THR A 176 0.25 -0.21 -7.08
CA THR A 176 1.66 -0.24 -7.52
C THR A 176 1.84 -1.03 -8.82
N LEU A 177 1.20 -2.20 -8.96
CA LEU A 177 1.32 -3.03 -10.17
C LEU A 177 0.77 -2.34 -11.43
N MET A 178 -0.39 -1.68 -11.33
CA MET A 178 -0.98 -0.97 -12.46
C MET A 178 -0.10 0.19 -12.96
N ASN A 179 0.67 0.83 -12.08
CA ASN A 179 1.56 1.92 -12.47
C ASN A 179 2.73 1.41 -13.30
N ASN A 180 3.40 0.34 -12.85
CA ASN A 180 4.53 -0.24 -13.57
C ASN A 180 4.13 -0.63 -15.00
N ILE A 181 2.94 -1.22 -15.15
CA ILE A 181 2.40 -1.57 -16.47
C ILE A 181 2.12 -0.31 -17.31
N LEU A 182 1.54 0.74 -16.72
CA LEU A 182 1.24 1.98 -17.44
C LEU A 182 2.50 2.69 -17.92
N ASP A 183 3.55 2.69 -17.10
CA ASP A 183 4.83 3.31 -17.45
C ASP A 183 5.57 2.51 -18.54
N GLU A 184 5.54 1.17 -18.47
CA GLU A 184 6.05 0.30 -19.55
C GLU A 184 5.29 0.52 -20.88
N VAL A 185 3.97 0.70 -20.84
CA VAL A 185 3.15 0.95 -22.05
C VAL A 185 3.47 2.32 -22.66
N LYS A 186 3.69 3.35 -21.84
CA LYS A 186 4.09 4.69 -22.31
C LYS A 186 5.47 4.67 -22.97
N GLU A 187 6.44 3.97 -22.39
CA GLU A 187 7.76 3.81 -23.01
C GLU A 187 7.69 3.06 -24.35
N CYS A 188 6.81 2.07 -24.47
CA CYS A 188 6.60 1.33 -25.70
C CYS A 188 5.87 2.13 -26.80
N THR A 189 5.09 3.15 -26.47
CA THR A 189 4.33 3.97 -27.45
C THR A 189 5.09 5.22 -27.91
N LEU A 190 6.20 5.56 -27.26
CA LEU A 190 7.06 6.70 -27.61
C LEU A 190 8.32 6.29 -28.40
N ARG A 191 8.45 5.01 -28.77
CA ARG A 191 9.45 4.48 -29.72
C ARG A 191 8.79 4.11 -31.04
#